data_AF-A0A349MGX3-F1
#
_entry.id   AF-A0A349MGX3-F1
#
_cell.length_a   1.000
_cell.length_b   1.000
_cell.length_c   1.000
_cell.angle_alpha   90.00
_cell.angle_beta   90.00
_cell.angle_gamma   90.00
#
_symmetry.space_group_name_H-M   'P 1'
#
loop_
_entity.id
_entity.type
_entity.pdbx_description
1 polymer ?
#
loop_
_entity_poly.entity_id
_entity_poly.type
_entity_poly.pdbx_seq_one_letter_code
_entity_poly.pdbx_strand_id
1 'polypeptide(L)'
;EAEESASRVEEFQALTREFMEQLDLDEDVAGALVHEGFSSLEEVAYIPLEELGSIDGFDEEIAQELRTRARDHLLQSALENEERKAELKVDPRLVRLPGLTDAISIALAEKGIGKLEDLADLATDELLEATGPLLTTASAEALILEARKQAGWFDHEGKSGEGSGKENSPKG
;
A
#
# COMPACT_ATOMS: atom_id res chain seq x y z
N GLU A 1 -24.56 -5.43 21.41
CA GLU A 1 -25.78 -4.67 21.04
C GLU A 1 -25.58 -3.16 21.10
N ALA A 2 -25.68 -2.44 22.23
CA ALA A 2 -25.60 -0.96 22.20
C ALA A 2 -24.26 -0.40 21.68
N GLU A 3 -23.13 -1.00 22.05
CA GLU A 3 -21.78 -0.58 21.61
C GLU A 3 -21.52 -0.90 20.13
N GLU A 4 -22.04 -2.04 19.66
CA GLU A 4 -21.94 -2.50 18.27
C GLU A 4 -22.80 -1.65 17.32
N SER A 5 -24.00 -1.25 17.78
CA SER A 5 -24.85 -0.30 17.07
C SER A 5 -24.21 1.09 16.97
N ALA A 6 -23.52 1.55 18.02
CA ALA A 6 -22.85 2.86 18.01
C ALA A 6 -21.68 2.88 17.01
N SER A 7 -20.82 1.85 17.04
CA SER A 7 -19.68 1.73 16.12
C SER A 7 -20.11 1.72 14.65
N ARG A 8 -21.21 1.05 14.33
CA ARG A 8 -21.75 1.01 12.95
C ARG A 8 -22.22 2.37 12.44
N VAL A 9 -22.83 3.17 13.32
CA VAL A 9 -23.28 4.52 12.96
C VAL A 9 -22.08 5.44 12.75
N GLU A 10 -21.06 5.33 13.59
CA GLU A 10 -19.82 6.11 13.44
C GLU A 10 -19.08 5.77 12.14
N GLU A 11 -18.97 4.49 11.81
CA GLU A 11 -18.36 4.00 10.56
C GLU A 11 -19.12 4.50 9.33
N PHE A 12 -20.46 4.39 9.33
CA PHE A 12 -21.31 4.90 8.27
C PHE A 12 -21.07 6.39 8.03
N GLN A 13 -21.06 7.19 9.10
CA GLN A 13 -20.84 8.63 9.02
C GLN A 13 -19.42 8.98 8.59
N ALA A 14 -18.42 8.20 9.00
CA ALA A 14 -17.04 8.39 8.57
C ALA A 14 -16.87 8.16 7.08
N LEU A 15 -17.36 7.04 6.57
CA LEU A 15 -17.33 6.72 5.13
C LEU A 15 -18.13 7.72 4.30
N THR A 16 -19.29 8.15 4.80
CA THR A 16 -20.11 9.15 4.10
C THR A 16 -19.34 10.45 3.93
N ARG A 17 -18.70 10.96 4.99
CA ARG A 17 -17.84 12.15 4.92
C ARG A 17 -16.67 11.96 3.97
N GLU A 18 -16.04 10.79 3.99
CA GLU A 18 -14.92 10.49 3.09
C GLU A 18 -15.32 10.56 1.61
N PHE A 19 -16.44 9.95 1.23
CA PHE A 19 -16.96 10.06 -0.13
C PHE A 19 -17.34 11.49 -0.51
N MET A 20 -17.95 12.26 0.40
CA MET A 20 -18.26 13.66 0.16
C MET A 20 -17.00 14.47 -0.14
N GLU A 21 -15.95 14.30 0.68
CA GLU A 21 -14.68 15.03 0.54
C GLU A 21 -13.91 14.62 -0.72
N GLN A 22 -13.84 13.32 -1.02
CA GLN A 22 -13.01 12.81 -2.12
C GLN A 22 -13.67 12.93 -3.48
N LEU A 23 -15.01 12.84 -3.56
CA LEU A 23 -15.77 12.86 -4.82
C LEU A 23 -16.61 14.13 -5.03
N ASP A 24 -16.55 15.09 -4.11
CA ASP A 24 -17.33 16.34 -4.13
C ASP A 24 -18.84 16.05 -4.27
N LEU A 25 -19.36 15.28 -3.32
CA LEU A 25 -20.75 14.79 -3.29
C LEU A 25 -21.53 15.44 -2.16
N ASP A 26 -22.84 15.59 -2.39
CA ASP A 26 -23.78 15.90 -1.33
C ASP A 26 -24.00 14.68 -0.41
N GLU A 27 -24.44 14.93 0.83
CA GLU A 27 -24.64 13.91 1.87
C GLU A 27 -25.59 12.80 1.42
N ASP A 28 -26.65 13.12 0.68
CA ASP A 28 -27.62 12.13 0.18
C ASP A 28 -26.98 11.14 -0.80
N VAL A 29 -26.11 11.62 -1.70
CA VAL A 29 -25.44 10.79 -2.72
C VAL A 29 -24.37 9.93 -2.08
N ALA A 30 -23.56 10.51 -1.19
CA ALA A 30 -22.54 9.77 -0.45
C ALA A 30 -23.18 8.72 0.49
N GLY A 31 -24.27 9.09 1.18
CA GLY A 31 -25.01 8.19 2.05
C GLY A 31 -25.61 7.00 1.31
N ALA A 32 -26.10 7.21 0.07
CA ALA A 32 -26.60 6.13 -0.78
C ALA A 32 -25.49 5.12 -1.13
N LEU A 33 -24.28 5.60 -1.47
CA LEU A 33 -23.13 4.71 -1.71
C LEU A 33 -22.80 3.86 -0.47
N VAL A 34 -22.67 4.48 0.70
CA VAL A 34 -22.34 3.74 1.92
C VAL A 34 -23.47 2.78 2.33
N HIS A 35 -24.73 3.15 2.10
CA HIS A 35 -25.88 2.28 2.35
C HIS A 35 -25.85 1.01 1.50
N GLU A 36 -25.44 1.12 0.24
CA GLU A 36 -25.23 -0.01 -0.67
C GLU A 36 -23.95 -0.81 -0.38
N GLY A 37 -23.15 -0.36 0.61
CA GLY A 37 -21.99 -1.08 1.11
C GLY A 37 -20.67 -0.69 0.45
N PHE A 38 -20.64 0.39 -0.34
CA PHE A 38 -19.38 0.93 -0.85
C PHE A 38 -18.54 1.47 0.29
N SER A 39 -17.25 1.15 0.25
CA SER A 39 -16.29 1.50 1.30
C SER A 39 -15.01 2.13 0.76
N SER A 40 -14.86 2.20 -0.57
CA SER A 40 -13.68 2.75 -1.23
C SER A 40 -13.99 3.36 -2.60
N LEU A 41 -13.11 4.27 -3.06
CA LEU A 41 -13.20 4.85 -4.40
C LEU A 41 -12.89 3.83 -5.49
N GLU A 42 -12.05 2.83 -5.20
CA GLU A 42 -11.73 1.75 -6.13
C GLU A 42 -12.97 0.95 -6.52
N GLU A 43 -13.85 0.67 -5.56
CA GLU A 43 -15.13 0.02 -5.84
C GLU A 43 -15.95 0.89 -6.81
N VAL A 44 -16.16 2.16 -6.48
CA VAL A 44 -16.92 3.09 -7.32
C VAL A 44 -16.31 3.24 -8.72
N ALA A 45 -14.98 3.25 -8.82
CA ALA A 45 -14.25 3.44 -10.07
C ALA A 45 -14.32 2.23 -11.03
N TYR A 46 -14.45 1.01 -10.49
CA TYR A 46 -14.21 -0.22 -11.27
C TYR A 46 -15.36 -1.23 -11.29
N ILE A 47 -16.44 -1.02 -10.54
CA ILE A 47 -17.63 -1.86 -10.69
C ILE A 47 -18.37 -1.60 -12.01
N PRO A 48 -19.21 -2.56 -12.48
CA PRO A 48 -20.08 -2.36 -13.63
C PRO A 48 -20.99 -1.14 -13.45
N LEU A 49 -21.23 -0.42 -14.54
CA LEU A 49 -22.05 0.79 -14.50
C LEU A 49 -23.50 0.45 -14.12
N GLU A 50 -23.96 -0.73 -14.52
CA GLU A 50 -25.30 -1.23 -14.24
C GLU A 50 -25.53 -1.46 -12.73
N GLU A 51 -24.48 -1.86 -12.00
CA GLU A 51 -24.54 -2.03 -10.55
C GLU A 51 -24.61 -0.67 -9.86
N LEU A 52 -23.77 0.29 -10.27
CA LEU A 52 -23.79 1.64 -9.74
C LEU A 52 -25.09 2.39 -10.07
N GLY A 53 -25.65 2.17 -11.26
CA GLY A 53 -26.94 2.73 -11.68
C GLY A 53 -28.15 2.02 -11.08
N SER A 54 -27.96 0.91 -10.35
CA SER A 54 -29.05 0.22 -9.64
C SER A 54 -29.31 0.77 -8.23
N ILE A 55 -28.43 1.65 -7.75
CA ILE A 55 -28.56 2.35 -6.48
C ILE A 55 -29.80 3.25 -6.51
N ASP A 56 -30.59 3.23 -5.43
CA ASP A 56 -31.81 4.03 -5.35
C ASP A 56 -31.48 5.53 -5.47
N GLY A 57 -32.20 6.21 -6.37
CA GLY A 57 -31.98 7.62 -6.68
C GLY A 57 -30.87 7.90 -7.69
N PHE A 58 -30.14 6.89 -8.18
CA PHE A 58 -29.13 7.08 -9.23
C PHE A 58 -29.70 6.72 -10.60
N ASP A 59 -29.23 7.41 -11.63
CA ASP A 59 -29.43 7.05 -13.03
C ASP A 59 -28.09 6.77 -13.72
N GLU A 60 -28.14 6.38 -15.00
CA GLU A 60 -26.93 6.06 -15.76
C GLU A 60 -25.97 7.26 -15.86
N GLU A 61 -26.49 8.49 -15.90
CA GLU A 61 -25.67 9.70 -15.99
C GLU A 61 -24.92 9.96 -14.69
N ILE A 62 -25.62 9.89 -13.54
CA ILE A 62 -25.04 9.99 -12.21
C ILE A 62 -23.99 8.90 -11.99
N ALA A 63 -24.31 7.65 -12.36
CA ALA A 63 -23.37 6.54 -12.22
C ALA A 63 -22.10 6.76 -13.07
N GLN A 64 -22.22 7.27 -14.30
CA GLN A 64 -21.04 7.54 -15.13
C GLN A 64 -20.20 8.68 -14.56
N GLU A 65 -20.84 9.72 -14.06
CA GLU A 65 -20.16 10.86 -13.44
C GLU A 65 -19.39 10.43 -12.20
N LEU A 66 -20.03 9.70 -11.28
CA LEU A 66 -19.40 9.18 -10.05
C LEU A 66 -18.18 8.32 -10.37
N ARG A 67 -18.31 7.40 -11.32
CA ARG A 67 -17.20 6.54 -11.75
C ARG A 67 -16.06 7.36 -12.35
N THR A 68 -16.38 8.40 -13.11
CA THR A 68 -15.37 9.29 -13.71
C THR A 68 -14.62 10.05 -12.62
N ARG A 69 -15.34 10.67 -11.68
CA ARG A 69 -14.74 11.38 -10.54
C ARG A 69 -13.87 10.49 -9.68
N ALA A 70 -14.31 9.27 -9.38
CA ALA A 70 -13.52 8.31 -8.62
C ALA A 70 -12.21 7.97 -9.32
N ARG A 71 -12.26 7.72 -10.63
CA ARG A 71 -11.05 7.45 -11.43
C ARG A 71 -10.12 8.66 -11.50
N ASP A 72 -10.66 9.86 -11.67
CA ASP A 72 -9.88 11.08 -11.73
C ASP A 72 -9.21 11.37 -10.38
N HIS A 73 -9.92 11.18 -9.27
CA HIS A 73 -9.37 11.32 -7.92
C HIS A 73 -8.23 10.31 -7.68
N LEU A 74 -8.43 9.04 -8.01
CA LEU A 74 -7.41 8.00 -7.88
C LEU A 74 -6.18 8.32 -8.74
N LEU A 75 -6.38 8.84 -9.97
CA LEU A 75 -5.28 9.26 -10.83
C LEU A 75 -4.52 10.45 -10.23
N GLN A 76 -5.23 11.47 -9.74
CA GLN A 76 -4.61 12.62 -9.11
C GLN A 76 -3.80 12.21 -7.87
N SER A 77 -4.36 11.39 -7.00
CA SER A 77 -3.67 10.85 -5.82
C SER A 77 -2.41 10.07 -6.20
N ALA A 78 -2.47 9.25 -7.27
CA ALA A 78 -1.30 8.54 -7.78
C ALA A 78 -0.22 9.50 -8.29
N LEU A 79 -0.60 10.57 -8.99
CA LEU A 79 0.34 11.60 -9.46
C LEU A 79 0.98 12.36 -8.29
N GLU A 80 0.18 12.78 -7.31
CA GLU A 80 0.67 13.44 -6.09
C GLU A 80 1.66 12.54 -5.33
N ASN A 81 1.38 11.24 -5.23
CA ASN A 81 2.29 10.28 -4.62
C ASN A 81 3.59 10.12 -5.41
N GLU A 82 3.53 10.06 -6.74
CA GLU A 82 4.74 10.06 -7.60
C GLU A 82 5.57 11.33 -7.43
N GLU A 83 4.92 12.51 -7.39
CA GLU A 83 5.58 13.79 -7.14
C GLU A 83 6.26 13.81 -5.77
N ARG A 84 5.54 13.42 -4.71
CA ARG A 84 6.11 13.34 -3.36
C ARG A 84 7.29 12.37 -3.27
N LYS A 85 7.21 11.20 -3.92
CA LYS A 85 8.33 10.26 -4.00
C LYS A 85 9.54 10.89 -4.70
N ALA A 86 9.33 11.67 -5.77
CA ALA A 86 10.39 12.37 -6.47
C ALA A 86 11.02 13.48 -5.60
N GLU A 87 10.20 14.28 -4.91
CA GLU A 87 10.66 15.33 -3.99
C GLU A 87 11.51 14.79 -2.83
N LEU A 88 11.06 13.67 -2.26
CA LEU A 88 11.76 12.96 -1.18
C LEU A 88 12.92 12.11 -1.68
N LYS A 89 13.15 12.04 -3.00
CA LYS A 89 14.21 11.26 -3.66
C LYS A 89 14.18 9.79 -3.27
N VAL A 90 12.98 9.22 -3.21
CA VAL A 90 12.77 7.81 -2.90
C VAL A 90 13.48 6.95 -3.95
N ASP A 91 14.28 6.00 -3.49
CA ASP A 91 14.97 5.06 -4.35
C ASP A 91 13.95 4.19 -5.12
N PRO A 92 13.98 4.16 -6.46
CA PRO A 92 13.08 3.32 -7.25
C PRO A 92 13.15 1.83 -6.94
N ARG A 93 14.24 1.36 -6.31
CA ARG A 93 14.37 -0.02 -5.83
C ARG A 93 13.44 -0.31 -4.64
N LEU A 94 13.20 0.66 -3.77
CA LEU A 94 12.24 0.53 -2.66
C LEU A 94 10.82 0.34 -3.20
N VAL A 95 10.40 1.18 -4.15
CA VAL A 95 9.05 1.16 -4.74
C VAL A 95 8.72 -0.19 -5.41
N ARG A 96 9.74 -0.98 -5.78
CA ARG A 96 9.57 -2.31 -6.39
C ARG A 96 9.49 -3.44 -5.38
N LEU A 97 9.66 -3.16 -4.08
CA LEU A 97 9.57 -4.18 -3.05
C LEU A 97 8.12 -4.65 -2.89
N PRO A 98 7.85 -5.97 -2.96
CA PRO A 98 6.51 -6.50 -2.72
C PRO A 98 6.01 -6.12 -1.32
N GLY A 99 4.81 -5.55 -1.25
CA GLY A 99 4.20 -5.12 0.01
C GLY A 99 4.61 -3.71 0.47
N LEU A 100 5.48 -3.02 -0.27
CA LEU A 100 5.77 -1.60 -0.03
C LEU A 100 4.81 -0.74 -0.87
N THR A 101 3.81 -0.14 -0.23
CA THR A 101 2.88 0.78 -0.89
C THR A 101 3.49 2.17 -1.04
N ASP A 102 2.87 3.03 -1.85
CA ASP A 102 3.28 4.43 -1.98
C ASP A 102 3.23 5.16 -0.63
N ALA A 103 2.16 4.95 0.14
CA ALA A 103 2.00 5.51 1.48
C ALA A 103 3.14 5.11 2.42
N ILE A 104 3.52 3.82 2.43
CA ILE A 104 4.64 3.33 3.26
C ILE A 104 5.97 3.91 2.76
N SER A 105 6.20 3.94 1.45
CA SER A 105 7.43 4.47 0.84
C SER A 105 7.65 5.94 1.19
N ILE A 106 6.59 6.74 1.11
CA ILE A 106 6.60 8.16 1.46
C ILE A 106 6.84 8.34 2.96
N ALA A 107 6.11 7.60 3.81
CA ALA A 107 6.27 7.69 5.27
C ALA A 107 7.70 7.35 5.74
N LEU A 108 8.34 6.35 5.11
CA LEU A 108 9.73 6.01 5.37
C LEU A 108 10.68 7.14 4.93
N ALA A 109 10.48 7.68 3.74
CA ALA A 109 11.34 8.72 3.19
C ALA A 109 11.25 10.04 3.98
N GLU A 110 10.07 10.38 4.51
CA GLU A 110 9.89 11.52 5.44
C GLU A 110 10.71 11.37 6.73
N LYS A 111 10.97 10.12 7.15
CA LYS A 111 11.85 9.79 8.28
C LYS A 111 13.32 9.62 7.90
N GLY A 112 13.68 9.94 6.65
CA GLY A 112 15.04 9.84 6.13
C GLY A 112 15.43 8.43 5.66
N ILE A 113 14.48 7.49 5.61
CA ILE A 113 14.69 6.12 5.13
C ILE A 113 14.24 6.08 3.66
N GLY A 114 15.05 6.67 2.79
CA GLY A 114 14.73 6.88 1.37
C GLY A 114 15.40 5.90 0.43
N LYS A 115 16.38 5.11 0.90
CA LYS A 115 17.15 4.18 0.08
C LYS A 115 16.94 2.73 0.47
N LEU A 116 17.23 1.83 -0.47
CA LEU A 116 17.19 0.39 -0.22
C LEU A 116 18.08 -0.03 0.95
N GLU A 117 19.28 0.55 1.02
CA GLU A 117 20.24 0.27 2.08
C GLU A 117 19.74 0.75 3.45
N ASP A 118 19.11 1.93 3.50
CA ASP A 118 18.53 2.47 4.73
C ASP A 118 17.47 1.51 5.29
N LEU A 119 16.60 0.94 4.43
CA LEU A 119 15.61 -0.06 4.83
C LEU A 119 16.25 -1.40 5.23
N ALA A 120 17.31 -1.84 4.54
CA ALA A 120 18.00 -3.09 4.84
C ALA A 120 18.70 -3.06 6.21
N ASP A 121 19.16 -1.88 6.63
CA ASP A 121 19.82 -1.66 7.91
C ASP A 121 18.84 -1.64 9.11
N LEU A 122 17.55 -1.42 8.89
CA LEU A 122 16.56 -1.34 9.98
C LEU A 122 16.35 -2.67 10.70
N ALA A 123 16.04 -2.57 12.00
CA ALA A 123 15.38 -3.63 12.74
C ALA A 123 13.85 -3.61 12.53
N THR A 124 13.19 -4.75 12.74
CA THR A 124 11.73 -4.88 12.60
C THR A 124 10.98 -3.87 13.47
N ASP A 125 11.39 -3.68 14.72
CA ASP A 125 10.74 -2.76 15.65
C ASP A 125 10.89 -1.30 15.20
N GLU A 126 12.05 -0.93 14.66
CA GLU A 126 12.30 0.42 14.11
C GLU A 126 11.44 0.69 12.88
N LEU A 127 11.27 -0.31 12.01
CA LEU A 127 10.39 -0.19 10.85
C LEU A 127 8.93 -0.02 11.27
N LEU A 128 8.45 -0.81 12.24
CA LEU A 128 7.09 -0.67 12.77
C LEU A 128 6.86 0.69 13.42
N GLU A 129 7.84 1.21 14.16
CA GLU A 129 7.78 2.57 14.71
C GLU A 129 7.79 3.64 13.61
N ALA A 130 8.54 3.42 12.53
CA ALA A 130 8.62 4.32 11.39
C ALA A 130 7.27 4.41 10.66
N THR A 131 6.62 3.27 10.42
CA THR A 131 5.39 3.18 9.60
C THR A 131 4.09 3.19 10.41
N GLY A 132 4.16 3.12 11.73
CA GLY A 132 2.97 3.03 12.59
C GLY A 132 2.11 1.81 12.24
N PRO A 133 0.76 1.94 12.19
CA PRO A 133 -0.15 0.81 11.99
C PRO A 133 -0.19 0.29 10.53
N LEU A 134 0.61 0.85 9.61
CA LEU A 134 0.59 0.49 8.19
C LEU A 134 1.16 -0.90 7.89
N LEU A 135 1.95 -1.47 8.80
CA LEU A 135 2.60 -2.77 8.64
C LEU A 135 2.32 -3.68 9.84
N THR A 136 2.19 -4.97 9.56
CA THR A 136 2.28 -6.01 10.59
C THR A 136 3.73 -6.40 10.83
N THR A 137 4.05 -6.98 11.98
CA THR A 137 5.40 -7.50 12.27
C THR A 137 5.89 -8.46 11.18
N ALA A 138 5.04 -9.38 10.73
CA ALA A 138 5.40 -10.32 9.67
C ALA A 138 5.70 -9.63 8.33
N SER A 139 4.90 -8.61 7.96
CA SER A 139 5.14 -7.82 6.76
C SER A 139 6.43 -7.01 6.86
N ALA A 140 6.71 -6.42 8.02
CA ALA A 140 7.94 -5.68 8.29
C ALA A 140 9.19 -6.60 8.20
N GLU A 141 9.15 -7.78 8.81
CA GLU A 141 10.23 -8.77 8.71
C GLU A 141 10.50 -9.19 7.26
N ALA A 142 9.43 -9.47 6.50
CA ALA A 142 9.53 -9.85 5.09
C ALA A 142 10.13 -8.73 4.22
N LEU A 143 9.71 -7.48 4.45
CA LEU A 143 10.24 -6.31 3.75
C LEU A 143 11.72 -6.09 4.02
N ILE A 144 12.15 -6.15 5.28
CA ILE A 144 13.56 -6.00 5.66
C ILE A 144 14.41 -7.12 5.06
N LEU A 145 13.92 -8.37 5.11
CA LEU A 145 14.63 -9.51 4.55
C LEU A 145 14.83 -9.35 3.03
N GLU A 146 13.78 -8.95 2.30
CA GLU A 146 13.87 -8.72 0.87
C GLU A 146 14.78 -7.52 0.54
N ALA A 147 14.72 -6.45 1.34
CA ALA A 147 15.63 -5.31 1.20
C ALA A 147 17.10 -5.73 1.38
N ARG A 148 17.42 -6.52 2.42
CA ARG A 148 18.78 -7.07 2.65
C ARG A 148 19.25 -7.95 1.51
N LYS A 149 18.35 -8.76 0.96
CA LYS A 149 18.66 -9.61 -0.20
C LYS A 149 18.98 -8.78 -1.44
N GLN A 150 18.21 -7.76 -1.74
CA GLN A 150 18.49 -6.88 -2.87
C GLN A 150 19.70 -5.97 -2.64
N ALA A 151 20.03 -5.66 -1.38
CA ALA A 151 21.24 -4.95 -0.98
C ALA A 151 22.51 -5.83 -0.96
N GLY A 152 22.40 -7.13 -1.27
CA GLY A 152 23.54 -8.04 -1.39
C GLY A 152 24.09 -8.58 -0.06
N TRP A 153 23.33 -8.53 1.03
CA TRP A 153 23.80 -8.98 2.35
C TRP A 153 24.02 -10.49 2.42
N PHE A 154 23.37 -11.25 1.54
CA PHE A 154 23.43 -12.71 1.52
C PHE A 154 24.39 -13.27 0.45
N ASP A 155 25.13 -12.42 -0.28
CA ASP A 155 26.03 -12.84 -1.37
C ASP A 155 27.37 -13.47 -0.90
N HIS A 156 27.42 -13.97 0.34
CA HIS A 156 28.57 -14.73 0.85
C HIS A 156 28.22 -16.10 1.46
N GLU A 157 27.18 -16.78 0.95
CA GLU A 157 26.98 -18.22 1.21
C GLU A 157 26.95 -18.99 -0.12
N GLY A 158 28.14 -19.26 -0.70
CA GLY A 158 28.14 -19.91 -2.01
C GLY A 158 29.42 -20.47 -2.63
N LYS A 159 30.64 -20.35 -2.08
CA LYS A 159 31.82 -21.12 -2.58
C LYS A 159 32.91 -21.33 -1.51
N SER A 160 32.70 -22.29 -0.61
CA SER A 160 33.79 -22.89 0.19
C SER A 160 33.60 -24.40 0.22
N GLY A 161 33.76 -25.02 -0.95
CA GLY A 161 33.60 -26.46 -1.14
C GLY A 161 34.51 -26.97 -2.25
N GLU A 162 35.79 -26.62 -2.23
CA GLU A 162 36.82 -27.33 -3.01
C GLU A 162 37.68 -28.17 -2.05
N GLY A 163 37.68 -29.47 -2.32
CA GLY A 163 38.05 -30.52 -1.38
C GLY A 163 39.53 -30.55 -1.02
N SER A 164 39.78 -30.55 0.28
CA SER A 164 41.01 -31.11 0.86
C SER A 164 40.74 -32.58 1.21
N GLY A 165 41.16 -33.50 0.34
CA GLY A 165 40.97 -34.94 0.50
C GLY A 165 41.99 -35.79 -0.25
N LYS A 166 43.24 -35.76 0.24
CA LYS A 166 44.28 -36.81 0.24
C LYS A 166 44.78 -37.50 -1.06
N GLU A 167 46.10 -37.32 -1.23
CA GLU A 167 47.14 -38.36 -1.38
C GLU A 167 46.95 -39.45 -2.46
N ASN A 168 47.78 -39.38 -3.51
CA ASN A 168 48.68 -40.50 -3.74
C ASN A 168 50.01 -40.03 -4.34
N SER A 169 51.09 -40.20 -3.58
CA SER A 169 52.46 -39.97 -4.04
C SER A 169 52.97 -41.16 -4.87
N PRO A 170 53.91 -40.95 -5.81
CA PRO A 170 54.43 -41.99 -6.70
C PRO A 170 55.73 -42.61 -6.14
N LYS A 171 55.80 -43.93 -6.09
CA LYS A 171 57.01 -44.78 -6.14
C LYS A 171 56.53 -46.18 -6.54
N GLY A 172 57.13 -46.94 -7.44
CA GLY A 172 58.43 -46.97 -8.07
C GLY A 172 58.59 -48.40 -8.57
#